data_AF-R7I227-F1
#
_entry.id   AF-R7I227-F1
#
_cell.length_a   1.000
_cell.length_b   1.000
_cell.length_c   1.000
_cell.angle_alpha   90.00
_cell.angle_beta   90.00
_cell.angle_gamma   90.00
#
_symmetry.space_group_name_H-M   'P 1'
#
loop_
_entity.id
_entity.type
_entity.pdbx_description
1 polymer ?
#
loop_
_entity_poly.entity_id
_entity_poly.type
_entity_poly.pdbx_seq_one_letter_code
_entity_poly.pdbx_strand_id
1 'polypeptide(L)'
;MIEVNQNNLESYISDFELFLGKSFIDDANNYIENNNVGIKNCTNTKVHPFYKYWNSYINDIKNTKEHNKLHISRDTVFILELLSNIKDIKNKKNISRIIHSLLQHNTFYSAVFESQILAYYSNMYNIEIIEENQREKEKNPDFLLQTDDKNIYIECKALEDFEISNNIEYQKIIQNLSDYCQKKQKSNSIIIKTGENFSKSNTNLILSKIHHLINKNSNIETRIDEFDIEVIIQKILEWDSPMYGGIGVNHPSNVSFNLLYQMEILSNGIPEYKNLILIGIESKPILNFEKRINNEITRARKQLMHDQYNILHIQLPISNDINFEKYIDDNYNNIKEYLENYARKINAVIISNPMYSYKKSNPEIQTIQSVIIPNCRANKPIDFDFKMPYSTVMYKNIPDLKIQNNKTKIELKDIFYTQNQSWEKAPAGAILLNLVSSTAETQFKIWKSFIGSVTFDIVIMGARVSIKSTKNIFPNNEKYKIDINIIGYTIEIIVNDIIVEKGQIDDNHIHRSKL
;
A
#
# COMPACT_ATOMS: atom_id res chain seq x y z
N MET A 1 -18.37 -8.91 -10.30
CA MET A 1 -17.23 -9.77 -10.71
C MET A 1 -17.26 -9.90 -12.22
N ILE A 2 -16.19 -9.49 -12.91
CA ILE A 2 -16.07 -9.62 -14.37
C ILE A 2 -15.55 -11.01 -14.70
N GLU A 3 -16.28 -11.76 -15.52
CA GLU A 3 -15.81 -13.04 -16.06
C GLU A 3 -14.94 -12.75 -17.28
N VAL A 4 -13.65 -13.10 -17.26
CA VAL A 4 -12.73 -12.81 -18.37
C VAL A 4 -12.44 -14.07 -19.17
N ASN A 5 -12.67 -14.02 -20.48
CA ASN A 5 -12.31 -15.08 -21.42
C ASN A 5 -11.88 -14.48 -22.78
N GLN A 6 -11.42 -15.35 -23.68
CA GLN A 6 -10.91 -14.93 -25.00
C GLN A 6 -11.94 -14.15 -25.83
N ASN A 7 -13.23 -14.41 -25.61
CA ASN A 7 -14.31 -13.88 -26.45
C ASN A 7 -14.84 -12.52 -25.96
N ASN A 8 -14.54 -12.11 -24.73
CA ASN A 8 -15.15 -10.93 -24.13
C ASN A 8 -14.16 -9.83 -23.74
N LEU A 9 -12.85 -10.08 -23.77
CA LEU A 9 -11.81 -9.07 -23.54
C LEU A 9 -12.03 -7.81 -24.41
N GLU A 10 -12.24 -7.96 -25.70
CA GLU A 10 -12.45 -6.81 -26.58
C GLU A 10 -13.76 -6.06 -26.28
N SER A 11 -14.79 -6.76 -25.76
CA SER A 11 -16.10 -6.15 -25.49
C SER A 11 -16.03 -5.04 -24.43
N TYR A 12 -15.10 -5.15 -23.48
CA TYR A 12 -14.94 -4.18 -22.40
C TYR A 12 -14.39 -2.82 -22.84
N ILE A 13 -13.84 -2.70 -24.06
CA ILE A 13 -13.43 -1.40 -24.60
C ILE A 13 -14.61 -0.43 -24.64
N SER A 14 -15.77 -0.92 -25.10
CA SER A 14 -16.99 -0.13 -25.17
C SER A 14 -17.47 0.34 -23.78
N ASP A 15 -17.25 -0.46 -22.73
CA ASP A 15 -17.57 -0.07 -21.37
C ASP A 15 -16.62 1.05 -20.87
N PHE A 16 -15.32 0.95 -21.16
CA PHE A 16 -14.39 2.04 -20.83
C PHE A 16 -14.74 3.34 -21.53
N GLU A 17 -15.07 3.29 -22.82
CA GLU A 17 -15.54 4.46 -23.57
C GLU A 17 -16.81 5.07 -22.97
N LEU A 18 -17.73 4.23 -22.50
CA LEU A 18 -18.96 4.66 -21.85
C LEU A 18 -18.69 5.40 -20.54
N PHE A 19 -17.78 4.88 -19.69
CA PHE A 19 -17.55 5.42 -18.35
C PHE A 19 -16.52 6.55 -18.30
N LEU A 20 -15.44 6.45 -19.05
CA LEU A 20 -14.34 7.44 -19.06
C LEU A 20 -14.47 8.44 -20.21
N GLY A 21 -15.33 8.16 -21.18
CA GLY A 21 -15.56 8.99 -22.36
C GLY A 21 -14.65 8.58 -23.52
N LYS A 22 -15.23 8.47 -24.70
CA LYS A 22 -14.54 8.09 -25.93
C LYS A 22 -13.31 8.96 -26.22
N SER A 23 -13.40 10.28 -26.05
CA SER A 23 -12.28 11.19 -26.26
C SER A 23 -11.05 10.84 -25.42
N PHE A 24 -11.25 10.43 -24.17
CA PHE A 24 -10.14 10.07 -23.29
C PHE A 24 -9.47 8.75 -23.70
N ILE A 25 -10.27 7.79 -24.18
CA ILE A 25 -9.77 6.53 -24.73
C ILE A 25 -9.03 6.76 -26.05
N ASP A 26 -9.54 7.63 -26.92
CA ASP A 26 -8.88 8.03 -28.16
C ASP A 26 -7.52 8.70 -27.86
N ASP A 27 -7.43 9.56 -26.85
CA ASP A 27 -6.17 10.15 -26.40
C ASP A 27 -5.16 9.09 -25.90
N ALA A 28 -5.64 8.09 -25.15
CA ALA A 28 -4.82 6.97 -24.71
C ALA A 28 -4.31 6.13 -25.90
N ASN A 29 -5.15 5.88 -26.92
CA ASN A 29 -4.76 5.17 -28.14
C ASN A 29 -3.72 5.96 -28.96
N ASN A 30 -3.93 7.27 -29.13
CA ASN A 30 -2.98 8.16 -29.78
C ASN A 30 -1.61 8.14 -29.07
N TYR A 31 -1.60 8.10 -27.74
CA TYR A 31 -0.36 7.95 -26.97
C TYR A 31 0.36 6.63 -27.28
N ILE A 32 -0.37 5.51 -27.40
CA ILE A 32 0.20 4.20 -27.73
C ILE A 32 0.83 4.20 -29.14
N GLU A 33 0.12 4.73 -30.13
CA GLU A 33 0.57 4.78 -31.52
C GLU A 33 1.86 5.60 -31.70
N ASN A 34 1.96 6.74 -31.00
CA ASN A 34 3.11 7.62 -31.08
C ASN A 34 4.35 7.10 -30.34
N ASN A 35 4.20 6.22 -29.34
CA ASN A 35 5.33 5.67 -28.57
C ASN A 35 5.82 4.30 -29.08
N ASN A 36 5.11 3.64 -29.99
CA ASN A 36 5.57 2.40 -30.65
C ASN A 36 6.60 2.66 -31.78
N VAL A 37 6.83 3.91 -32.14
CA VAL A 37 7.91 4.30 -33.08
C VAL A 37 9.15 4.63 -32.26
N GLY A 38 10.19 3.79 -32.37
CA GLY A 38 11.45 3.97 -31.68
C GLY A 38 11.96 5.41 -31.75
N ILE A 39 12.15 6.00 -30.55
CA ILE A 39 12.72 7.32 -30.28
C ILE A 39 11.85 8.51 -30.70
N LYS A 40 11.29 9.22 -29.70
CA LYS A 40 11.22 10.70 -29.67
C LYS A 40 10.81 11.25 -28.30
N ASN A 41 11.75 11.97 -27.68
CA ASN A 41 11.57 13.06 -26.72
C ASN A 41 10.30 13.00 -25.83
N CYS A 42 10.37 12.32 -24.70
CA CYS A 42 9.42 12.54 -23.60
C CYS A 42 9.78 13.83 -22.84
N THR A 43 9.81 14.96 -23.54
CA THR A 43 9.92 16.28 -22.91
C THR A 43 8.52 16.89 -22.79
N ASN A 44 8.04 17.00 -21.56
CA ASN A 44 7.02 17.96 -21.06
C ASN A 44 5.53 17.59 -20.94
N THR A 45 5.07 16.35 -21.10
CA THR A 45 3.71 16.00 -20.64
C THR A 45 3.75 14.88 -19.62
N LYS A 46 3.20 15.15 -18.43
CA LYS A 46 2.92 14.12 -17.42
C LYS A 46 1.94 13.13 -18.05
N VAL A 47 2.44 11.98 -18.50
CA VAL A 47 1.60 10.92 -19.09
C VAL A 47 0.60 10.45 -18.06
N HIS A 48 -0.68 10.38 -18.41
CA HIS A 48 -1.72 9.93 -17.49
C HIS A 48 -1.47 8.46 -17.08
N PRO A 49 -1.51 8.08 -15.78
CA PRO A 49 -1.15 6.72 -15.37
C PRO A 49 -2.02 5.62 -16.02
N PHE A 50 -3.31 5.91 -16.27
CA PHE A 50 -4.21 5.05 -17.04
C PHE A 50 -3.61 4.56 -18.37
N TYR A 51 -2.85 5.39 -19.09
CA TYR A 51 -2.38 5.07 -20.45
C TYR A 51 -1.41 3.89 -20.46
N LYS A 52 -0.62 3.73 -19.40
CA LYS A 52 0.26 2.57 -19.20
C LYS A 52 -0.58 1.29 -19.14
N TYR A 53 -1.57 1.26 -18.24
CA TYR A 53 -2.43 0.10 -18.03
C TYR A 53 -3.28 -0.20 -19.28
N TRP A 54 -3.75 0.84 -19.96
CA TRP A 54 -4.48 0.73 -21.23
C TRP A 54 -3.63 0.11 -22.34
N ASN A 55 -2.36 0.52 -22.46
CA ASN A 55 -1.44 -0.08 -23.42
C ASN A 55 -1.25 -1.58 -23.17
N SER A 56 -0.99 -1.96 -21.91
CA SER A 56 -0.89 -3.38 -21.51
C SER A 56 -2.16 -4.15 -21.87
N TYR A 57 -3.34 -3.55 -21.62
CA TYR A 57 -4.63 -4.11 -21.98
C TYR A 57 -4.80 -4.39 -23.47
N ILE A 58 -4.53 -3.38 -24.32
CA ILE A 58 -4.65 -3.51 -25.77
C ILE A 58 -3.66 -4.55 -26.33
N ASN A 59 -2.44 -4.61 -25.79
CA ASN A 59 -1.45 -5.59 -26.19
C ASN A 59 -1.83 -7.01 -25.77
N ASP A 60 -2.40 -7.19 -24.58
CA ASP A 60 -2.91 -8.49 -24.12
C ASP A 60 -4.09 -9.00 -24.96
N ILE A 61 -4.96 -8.10 -25.43
CA ILE A 61 -6.01 -8.44 -26.42
C ILE A 61 -5.38 -8.95 -27.73
N LYS A 62 -4.40 -8.22 -28.27
CA LYS A 62 -3.71 -8.62 -29.51
C LYS A 62 -3.02 -9.98 -29.35
N ASN A 63 -2.23 -10.15 -28.29
CA ASN A 63 -1.55 -11.40 -27.98
C ASN A 63 -2.53 -12.56 -27.81
N THR A 64 -3.68 -12.32 -27.16
CA THR A 64 -4.73 -13.32 -26.97
C THR A 64 -5.29 -13.82 -28.31
N LYS A 65 -5.54 -12.88 -29.24
CA LYS A 65 -6.01 -13.21 -30.59
C LYS A 65 -4.94 -13.91 -31.43
N GLU A 66 -3.71 -13.42 -31.41
CA GLU A 66 -2.59 -13.97 -32.20
C GLU A 66 -2.23 -15.40 -31.79
N HIS A 67 -2.23 -15.69 -30.48
CA HIS A 67 -1.81 -17.00 -29.96
C HIS A 67 -2.98 -17.94 -29.66
N ASN A 68 -4.22 -17.49 -29.88
CA ASN A 68 -5.45 -18.20 -29.51
C ASN A 68 -5.42 -18.77 -28.08
N LYS A 69 -4.80 -18.03 -27.15
CA LYS A 69 -4.62 -18.38 -25.74
C LYS A 69 -4.88 -17.15 -24.90
N LEU A 70 -5.53 -17.28 -23.75
CA LEU A 70 -5.75 -16.12 -22.88
C LEU A 70 -4.41 -15.57 -22.38
N HIS A 71 -4.09 -14.34 -22.77
CA HIS A 71 -2.96 -13.56 -22.29
C HIS A 71 -3.50 -12.42 -21.42
N ILE A 72 -3.15 -12.43 -20.14
CA ILE A 72 -3.53 -11.41 -19.17
C ILE A 72 -2.31 -11.10 -18.30
N SER A 73 -1.85 -9.86 -18.37
CA SER A 73 -0.84 -9.28 -17.48
C SER A 73 -1.47 -8.69 -16.21
N ARG A 74 -0.63 -8.42 -15.22
CA ARG A 74 -0.99 -7.71 -13.99
C ARG A 74 -1.70 -6.37 -14.25
N ASP A 75 -1.18 -5.60 -15.20
CA ASP A 75 -1.73 -4.30 -15.58
C ASP A 75 -3.14 -4.43 -16.18
N THR A 76 -3.39 -5.50 -16.94
CA THR A 76 -4.72 -5.85 -17.45
C THR A 76 -5.68 -6.26 -16.34
N VAL A 77 -5.22 -7.03 -15.35
CA VAL A 77 -6.07 -7.36 -14.18
C VAL A 77 -6.47 -6.09 -13.44
N PHE A 78 -5.52 -5.19 -13.19
CA PHE A 78 -5.76 -3.93 -12.50
C PHE A 78 -6.81 -3.06 -13.21
N ILE A 79 -6.69 -2.87 -14.52
CA ILE A 79 -7.63 -2.01 -15.26
C ILE A 79 -9.02 -2.64 -15.37
N LEU A 80 -9.11 -3.97 -15.50
CA LEU A 80 -10.37 -4.69 -15.48
C LEU A 80 -11.04 -4.65 -14.09
N GLU A 81 -10.28 -4.71 -13.01
CA GLU A 81 -10.82 -4.52 -11.66
C GLU A 81 -11.39 -3.10 -11.49
N LEU A 82 -10.66 -2.08 -11.95
CA LEU A 82 -11.17 -0.70 -12.00
C LEU A 82 -12.51 -0.63 -12.76
N LEU A 83 -12.61 -1.26 -13.93
CA LEU A 83 -13.86 -1.29 -14.68
C LEU A 83 -14.99 -1.98 -13.91
N SER A 84 -14.69 -3.10 -13.24
CA SER A 84 -15.67 -3.79 -12.39
C SER A 84 -16.17 -2.87 -11.29
N ASN A 85 -15.26 -2.19 -10.59
CA ASN A 85 -15.60 -1.29 -9.50
C ASN A 85 -16.48 -0.13 -10.00
N ILE A 86 -16.11 0.49 -11.13
CA ILE A 86 -16.91 1.56 -11.75
C ILE A 86 -18.30 1.05 -12.13
N LYS A 87 -18.42 -0.14 -12.71
CA LYS A 87 -19.71 -0.75 -13.05
C LYS A 87 -20.61 -0.95 -11.82
N ASP A 88 -20.02 -1.36 -10.69
CA ASP A 88 -20.75 -1.59 -9.44
C ASP A 88 -21.25 -0.27 -8.82
N ILE A 89 -20.54 0.84 -9.02
CA ILE A 89 -20.87 2.16 -8.42
C ILE A 89 -21.53 3.15 -9.39
N LYS A 90 -21.72 2.79 -10.67
CA LYS A 90 -22.14 3.73 -11.74
C LYS A 90 -23.42 4.51 -11.47
N ASN A 91 -24.33 3.95 -10.67
CA ASN A 91 -25.63 4.57 -10.35
C ASN A 91 -25.58 5.40 -9.05
N LYS A 92 -24.42 5.53 -8.40
CA LYS A 92 -24.28 6.30 -7.16
C LYS A 92 -24.38 7.79 -7.45
N LYS A 93 -25.12 8.49 -6.58
CA LYS A 93 -25.16 9.96 -6.60
C LYS A 93 -23.74 10.48 -6.45
N ASN A 94 -23.39 11.49 -7.24
CA ASN A 94 -22.08 12.16 -7.24
C ASN A 94 -20.89 11.31 -7.72
N ILE A 95 -21.16 10.22 -8.46
CA ILE A 95 -20.11 9.40 -9.08
C ILE A 95 -19.21 10.20 -10.04
N SER A 96 -19.74 11.27 -10.63
CA SER A 96 -18.98 12.19 -11.50
C SER A 96 -17.73 12.77 -10.81
N ARG A 97 -17.71 12.91 -9.48
CA ARG A 97 -16.51 13.32 -8.72
C ARG A 97 -15.38 12.31 -8.90
N ILE A 98 -15.67 11.02 -8.72
CA ILE A 98 -14.67 9.94 -8.85
C ILE A 98 -14.25 9.81 -10.31
N ILE A 99 -15.20 9.82 -11.25
CA ILE A 99 -14.88 9.75 -12.69
C ILE A 99 -13.99 10.93 -13.11
N HIS A 100 -14.30 12.15 -12.68
CA HIS A 100 -13.47 13.31 -12.98
C HIS A 100 -12.04 13.13 -12.45
N SER A 101 -11.88 12.66 -11.20
CA SER A 101 -10.57 12.38 -10.62
C SER A 101 -9.81 11.25 -11.32
N LEU A 102 -10.50 10.24 -11.86
CA LEU A 102 -9.88 9.19 -12.68
C LEU A 102 -9.31 9.73 -14.01
N LEU A 103 -9.80 10.86 -14.49
CA LEU A 103 -9.31 11.52 -15.71
C LEU A 103 -8.13 12.47 -15.43
N GLN A 104 -7.81 12.72 -14.16
CA GLN A 104 -6.72 13.59 -13.76
C GLN A 104 -5.47 12.78 -13.37
N HIS A 105 -4.33 13.15 -13.94
CA HIS A 105 -3.06 12.45 -13.72
C HIS A 105 -2.69 12.32 -12.24
N ASN A 106 -2.92 13.37 -11.45
CA ASN A 106 -2.47 13.50 -10.06
C ASN A 106 -3.46 12.97 -9.02
N THR A 107 -4.66 12.55 -9.42
CA THR A 107 -5.65 11.96 -8.50
C THR A 107 -6.12 10.58 -8.97
N PHE A 108 -5.56 10.06 -10.06
CA PHE A 108 -5.91 8.76 -10.62
C PHE A 108 -5.86 7.63 -9.58
N TYR A 109 -4.73 7.39 -8.91
CA TYR A 109 -4.60 6.27 -7.97
C TYR A 109 -5.48 6.43 -6.73
N SER A 110 -5.59 7.65 -6.22
CA SER A 110 -6.53 7.97 -5.14
C SER A 110 -7.97 7.66 -5.55
N ALA A 111 -8.38 8.04 -6.76
CA ALA A 111 -9.72 7.76 -7.29
C ALA A 111 -9.97 6.27 -7.60
N VAL A 112 -8.95 5.53 -8.04
CA VAL A 112 -9.01 4.07 -8.17
C VAL A 112 -9.30 3.45 -6.80
N PHE A 113 -8.57 3.85 -5.77
CA PHE A 113 -8.78 3.35 -4.41
C PHE A 113 -10.17 3.70 -3.87
N GLU A 114 -10.61 4.94 -4.04
CA GLU A 114 -11.97 5.37 -3.69
C GLU A 114 -13.04 4.52 -4.38
N SER A 115 -12.88 4.25 -5.69
CA SER A 115 -13.83 3.42 -6.44
C SER A 115 -13.92 2.00 -5.88
N GLN A 116 -12.79 1.43 -5.47
CA GLN A 116 -12.69 0.09 -4.90
C GLN A 116 -13.38 0.03 -3.53
N ILE A 117 -13.11 0.99 -2.65
CA ILE A 117 -13.74 1.06 -1.33
C ILE A 117 -15.26 1.27 -1.47
N LEU A 118 -15.68 2.18 -2.35
CA LEU A 118 -17.09 2.45 -2.59
C LEU A 118 -17.82 1.22 -3.14
N ALA A 119 -17.23 0.51 -4.11
CA ALA A 119 -17.79 -0.71 -4.68
C ALA A 119 -17.97 -1.79 -3.59
N TYR A 120 -16.94 -1.98 -2.75
CA TYR A 120 -17.00 -2.95 -1.67
C TYR A 120 -18.14 -2.66 -0.69
N TYR A 121 -18.22 -1.42 -0.18
CA TYR A 121 -19.27 -1.05 0.76
C TYR A 121 -20.66 -1.05 0.14
N SER A 122 -20.79 -0.71 -1.15
CA SER A 122 -22.08 -0.71 -1.85
C SER A 122 -22.74 -2.08 -1.90
N ASN A 123 -21.96 -3.16 -1.80
CA ASN A 123 -22.48 -4.53 -1.75
C ASN A 123 -23.02 -4.92 -0.35
N MET A 124 -22.71 -4.15 0.68
CA MET A 124 -23.04 -4.48 2.08
C MET A 124 -23.94 -3.44 2.75
N TYR A 125 -23.87 -2.17 2.32
CA TYR A 125 -24.47 -1.03 3.00
C TYR A 125 -24.95 0.04 2.03
N ASN A 126 -25.83 0.92 2.52
CA ASN A 126 -26.14 2.16 1.82
C ASN A 126 -24.99 3.17 2.03
N ILE A 127 -24.15 3.31 1.03
CA ILE A 127 -23.05 4.27 1.00
C ILE A 127 -23.27 5.35 -0.07
N GLU A 128 -23.01 6.59 0.33
CA GLU A 128 -23.14 7.81 -0.45
C GLU A 128 -21.79 8.52 -0.62
N ILE A 129 -21.59 9.14 -1.78
CA ILE A 129 -20.43 10.00 -2.04
C ILE A 129 -20.74 11.41 -1.54
N ILE A 130 -19.91 11.91 -0.63
CA ILE A 130 -20.04 13.28 -0.12
C ILE A 130 -19.46 14.25 -1.16
N GLU A 131 -20.18 15.33 -1.43
CA GLU A 131 -19.70 16.40 -2.31
C GLU A 131 -18.61 17.22 -1.62
N GLU A 132 -17.56 17.56 -2.38
CA GLU A 132 -16.58 18.55 -1.93
C GLU A 132 -17.20 19.94 -2.02
N ASN A 133 -17.27 20.64 -0.90
CA ASN A 133 -17.80 21.99 -0.87
C ASN A 133 -16.72 22.97 -1.37
N GLN A 134 -16.64 23.14 -2.70
CA GLN A 134 -15.58 23.94 -3.35
C GLN A 134 -15.50 25.40 -2.88
N ARG A 135 -16.57 25.92 -2.25
CA ARG A 135 -16.66 27.31 -1.79
C ARG A 135 -16.04 27.56 -0.43
N GLU A 136 -15.97 26.56 0.45
CA GLU A 136 -15.62 26.77 1.87
C GLU A 136 -14.17 26.39 2.21
N LYS A 137 -13.40 25.83 1.27
CA LYS A 137 -12.05 25.24 1.51
C LYS A 137 -12.01 24.16 2.62
N GLU A 138 -13.15 23.81 3.21
CA GLU A 138 -13.28 22.69 4.13
C GLU A 138 -13.24 21.39 3.34
N LYS A 139 -12.30 20.53 3.72
CA LYS A 139 -12.18 19.18 3.15
C LYS A 139 -13.11 18.26 3.92
N ASN A 140 -14.07 17.67 3.23
CA ASN A 140 -15.00 16.70 3.79
C ASN A 140 -14.44 15.27 3.73
N PRO A 141 -15.03 14.32 4.47
CA PRO A 141 -14.82 12.90 4.24
C PRO A 141 -15.28 12.50 2.83
N ASP A 142 -14.73 11.43 2.29
CA ASP A 142 -15.08 10.95 0.94
C ASP A 142 -16.50 10.36 0.88
N PHE A 143 -16.87 9.57 1.90
CA PHE A 143 -18.13 8.84 1.91
C PHE A 143 -18.90 8.91 3.24
N LEU A 144 -20.21 8.74 3.12
CA LEU A 144 -21.14 8.53 4.22
C LEU A 144 -21.78 7.16 4.07
N LEU A 145 -21.61 6.31 5.08
CA LEU A 145 -22.29 5.03 5.20
C LEU A 145 -23.43 5.16 6.21
N GLN A 146 -24.64 4.90 5.74
CA GLN A 146 -25.85 4.90 6.55
C GLN A 146 -26.15 3.46 7.00
N THR A 147 -26.22 3.28 8.31
CA THR A 147 -26.79 2.09 8.96
C THR A 147 -28.09 2.46 9.63
N ASP A 148 -28.90 1.48 10.04
CA ASP A 148 -30.20 1.72 10.68
C ASP A 148 -30.12 2.68 11.88
N ASP A 149 -29.01 2.64 12.62
CA ASP A 149 -28.85 3.40 13.87
C ASP A 149 -27.80 4.53 13.78
N LYS A 150 -26.93 4.53 12.74
CA LYS A 150 -25.68 5.31 12.76
C LYS A 150 -25.22 5.76 11.38
N ASN A 151 -24.62 6.95 11.36
CA ASN A 151 -23.86 7.48 10.24
C ASN A 151 -22.36 7.25 10.48
N ILE A 152 -21.69 6.62 9.51
CA ILE A 152 -20.25 6.36 9.55
C ILE A 152 -19.59 7.09 8.38
N TYR A 153 -18.67 7.99 8.70
CA TYR A 153 -17.90 8.75 7.71
C TYR A 153 -16.63 8.01 7.37
N ILE A 154 -16.31 7.95 6.08
CA ILE A 154 -15.16 7.20 5.57
C ILE A 154 -14.26 8.16 4.80
N GLU A 155 -12.97 8.13 5.13
CA GLU A 155 -11.90 8.80 4.38
C GLU A 155 -10.98 7.76 3.76
N CYS A 156 -10.57 7.96 2.51
CA CYS A 156 -9.65 7.12 1.77
C CYS A 156 -8.33 7.85 1.51
N LYS A 157 -7.22 7.18 1.78
CA LYS A 157 -5.86 7.69 1.51
C LYS A 157 -5.04 6.66 0.77
N ALA A 158 -4.69 6.93 -0.48
CA ALA A 158 -3.70 6.14 -1.20
C ALA A 158 -2.29 6.65 -0.84
N LEU A 159 -1.43 5.76 -0.32
CA LEU A 159 0.00 6.02 -0.29
C LEU A 159 0.53 5.84 -1.71
N GLU A 160 0.46 6.91 -2.48
CA GLU A 160 1.01 6.92 -3.83
C GLU A 160 2.53 6.75 -3.72
N ASP A 161 3.08 5.67 -4.27
CA ASP A 161 4.46 5.71 -4.72
C ASP A 161 4.46 6.66 -5.90
N PHE A 162 4.88 7.89 -5.65
CA PHE A 162 5.47 8.67 -6.71
C PHE A 162 6.70 7.88 -7.14
N GLU A 163 6.50 6.97 -8.10
CA GLU A 163 7.58 6.31 -8.79
C GLU A 163 8.59 7.39 -9.15
N ILE A 164 9.86 7.01 -9.12
CA ILE A 164 10.98 7.88 -9.45
C ILE A 164 10.76 8.52 -10.84
N SER A 165 10.06 7.81 -11.73
CA SER A 165 9.55 8.25 -13.04
C SER A 165 8.68 9.52 -12.98
N ASN A 166 7.89 9.75 -11.94
CA ASN A 166 6.96 10.87 -11.77
C ASN A 166 7.51 12.02 -10.91
N ASN A 167 8.66 11.84 -10.26
CA ASN A 167 9.30 12.92 -9.50
C ASN A 167 10.01 13.88 -10.45
N ILE A 168 9.45 15.08 -10.60
CA ILE A 168 9.98 16.14 -11.48
C ILE A 168 11.46 16.43 -11.20
N GLU A 169 11.91 16.37 -9.94
CA GLU A 169 13.31 16.63 -9.61
C GLU A 169 14.22 15.45 -10.02
N TYR A 170 13.73 14.22 -9.95
CA TYR A 170 14.46 13.05 -10.44
C TYR A 170 14.62 13.08 -11.96
N GLN A 171 13.54 13.43 -12.68
CA GLN A 171 13.59 13.64 -14.13
C GLN A 171 14.56 14.76 -14.51
N LYS A 172 14.57 15.87 -13.77
CA LYS A 172 15.55 16.94 -13.97
C LYS A 172 16.98 16.45 -13.77
N ILE A 173 17.23 15.63 -12.75
CA ILE A 173 18.58 15.09 -12.51
C ILE A 173 19.00 14.18 -13.64
N ILE A 174 18.14 13.24 -14.02
CA ILE A 174 18.38 12.32 -15.13
C ILE A 174 18.70 13.10 -16.41
N GLN A 175 17.88 14.10 -16.75
CA GLN A 175 18.07 14.92 -17.95
C GLN A 175 19.39 15.71 -17.90
N ASN A 176 19.66 16.40 -16.78
CA ASN A 176 20.88 17.21 -16.65
C ASN A 176 22.15 16.35 -16.73
N LEU A 177 22.14 15.18 -16.10
CA LEU A 177 23.27 14.25 -16.16
C LEU A 177 23.45 13.66 -17.56
N SER A 178 22.36 13.36 -18.25
CA SER A 178 22.37 12.92 -19.64
C SER A 178 23.02 13.99 -20.53
N ASP A 179 22.49 15.22 -20.48
CA ASP A 179 22.98 16.35 -21.28
C ASP A 179 24.46 16.63 -20.98
N TYR A 180 24.85 16.50 -19.70
CA TYR A 180 26.23 16.64 -19.29
C TYR A 180 27.14 15.56 -19.88
N CYS A 181 26.74 14.29 -19.82
CA CYS A 181 27.50 13.18 -20.39
C CYS A 181 27.65 13.31 -21.91
N GLN A 182 26.58 13.71 -22.62
CA GLN A 182 26.63 13.99 -24.06
C GLN A 182 27.60 15.13 -24.36
N LYS A 183 27.46 16.27 -23.66
CA LYS A 183 28.34 17.44 -23.85
C LYS A 183 29.81 17.13 -23.56
N LYS A 184 30.07 16.23 -22.61
CA LYS A 184 31.42 15.81 -22.23
C LYS A 184 31.91 14.57 -22.97
N GLN A 185 31.12 14.04 -23.91
CA GLN A 185 31.43 12.83 -24.67
C GLN A 185 31.84 11.68 -23.75
N LYS A 186 30.92 11.30 -22.84
CA LYS A 186 31.11 10.26 -21.82
C LYS A 186 30.05 9.18 -21.95
N SER A 187 30.49 7.92 -22.00
CA SER A 187 29.61 6.75 -22.00
C SER A 187 29.65 6.05 -20.65
N ASN A 188 28.80 6.51 -19.73
CA ASN A 188 28.82 6.13 -18.33
C ASN A 188 27.48 5.53 -17.88
N SER A 189 27.57 4.60 -16.92
CA SER A 189 26.48 4.19 -16.05
C SER A 189 26.57 5.00 -14.77
N ILE A 190 25.49 5.66 -14.38
CA ILE A 190 25.38 6.48 -13.17
C ILE A 190 24.19 5.95 -12.37
N ILE A 191 24.44 5.37 -11.21
CA ILE A 191 23.40 4.91 -10.29
C ILE A 191 23.45 5.80 -9.05
N ILE A 192 22.34 6.44 -8.72
CA ILE A 192 22.19 7.32 -7.56
C ILE A 192 21.26 6.62 -6.58
N LYS A 193 21.77 6.19 -5.43
CA LYS A 193 20.93 5.64 -4.35
C LYS A 193 20.67 6.71 -3.30
N THR A 194 19.42 6.93 -2.93
CA THR A 194 19.02 7.97 -1.97
C THR A 194 18.02 7.44 -0.95
N GLY A 195 18.14 7.85 0.32
CA GLY A 195 17.15 7.61 1.37
C GLY A 195 15.93 8.54 1.33
N GLU A 196 16.05 9.67 0.63
CA GLU A 196 15.06 10.75 0.64
C GLU A 196 14.71 11.27 -0.77
N ASN A 197 13.57 11.98 -0.88
CA ASN A 197 13.20 12.71 -2.09
C ASN A 197 14.07 13.95 -2.25
N PHE A 198 14.52 14.25 -3.47
CA PHE A 198 15.25 15.48 -3.75
C PHE A 198 14.29 16.68 -3.75
N SER A 199 14.71 17.76 -3.09
CA SER A 199 14.03 19.04 -3.13
C SER A 199 14.61 19.92 -4.23
N LYS A 200 13.81 20.84 -4.76
CA LYS A 200 14.25 21.85 -5.73
C LYS A 200 15.48 22.65 -5.25
N SER A 201 15.61 22.87 -3.94
CA SER A 201 16.74 23.61 -3.36
C SER A 201 18.06 22.84 -3.43
N ASN A 202 18.01 21.50 -3.43
CA ASN A 202 19.20 20.66 -3.30
C ASN A 202 19.63 20.04 -4.63
N THR A 203 18.74 19.98 -5.63
CA THR A 203 18.99 19.43 -6.97
C THR A 203 20.28 19.95 -7.61
N ASN A 204 20.51 21.27 -7.61
CA ASN A 204 21.69 21.87 -8.26
C ASN A 204 23.01 21.51 -7.55
N LEU A 205 22.98 21.38 -6.22
CA LEU A 205 24.15 21.00 -5.42
C LEU A 205 24.51 19.52 -5.63
N ILE A 206 23.50 18.66 -5.74
CA ILE A 206 23.68 17.24 -6.06
C ILE A 206 24.29 17.11 -7.47
N LEU A 207 23.71 17.80 -8.46
CA LEU A 207 24.20 17.79 -9.84
C LEU A 207 25.66 18.26 -9.95
N SER A 208 26.03 19.34 -9.26
CA SER A 208 27.41 19.84 -9.32
C SER A 208 28.43 18.85 -8.76
N LYS A 209 28.08 18.15 -7.67
CA LYS A 209 28.90 17.09 -7.09
C LYS A 209 29.03 15.90 -8.04
N ILE A 210 27.93 15.42 -8.61
CA ILE A 210 27.95 14.29 -9.57
C ILE A 210 28.74 14.67 -10.83
N HIS A 211 28.58 15.88 -11.38
CA HIS A 211 29.39 16.37 -12.50
C HIS A 211 30.89 16.34 -12.19
N HIS A 212 31.29 16.72 -10.98
CA HIS A 212 32.68 16.65 -10.55
C HIS A 212 33.19 15.20 -10.52
N LEU A 213 32.37 14.25 -10.07
CA LEU A 213 32.71 12.82 -10.06
C LEU A 213 32.84 12.25 -11.48
N ILE A 214 31.95 12.58 -12.41
CA ILE A 214 32.03 12.14 -13.82
C ILE A 214 33.38 12.53 -14.45
N ASN A 215 33.90 13.73 -14.15
CA ASN A 215 35.16 14.21 -14.72
C ASN A 215 36.40 13.44 -14.24
N LYS A 216 36.34 12.76 -13.10
CA LYS A 216 37.45 11.96 -12.57
C LYS A 216 37.70 10.66 -13.38
N ASN A 217 36.84 10.36 -14.36
CA ASN A 217 37.06 9.41 -15.45
C ASN A 217 37.48 7.98 -15.01
N SER A 218 37.02 7.56 -13.82
CA SER A 218 37.28 6.26 -13.21
C SER A 218 35.97 5.67 -12.70
N ASN A 219 35.97 4.34 -12.48
CA ASN A 219 34.88 3.71 -11.74
C ASN A 219 34.91 4.23 -10.30
N ILE A 220 33.83 4.91 -9.90
CA ILE A 220 33.74 5.61 -8.63
C ILE A 220 32.51 5.11 -7.91
N GLU A 221 32.70 4.73 -6.65
CA GLU A 221 31.63 4.51 -5.70
C GLU A 221 31.91 5.45 -4.52
N THR A 222 30.98 6.37 -4.26
CA THR A 222 31.17 7.38 -3.21
C THR A 222 29.85 7.75 -2.56
N ARG A 223 29.93 8.14 -1.29
CA ARG A 223 28.82 8.76 -0.58
C ARG A 223 28.94 10.29 -0.60
N ILE A 224 27.80 10.97 -0.72
CA ILE A 224 27.65 12.42 -0.54
C ILE A 224 26.91 12.60 0.79
N ASP A 225 27.67 12.66 1.89
CA ASP A 225 27.13 12.58 3.26
C ASP A 225 26.11 13.68 3.57
N GLU A 226 26.31 14.89 3.05
CA GLU A 226 25.40 16.03 3.24
C GLU A 226 23.94 15.77 2.82
N PHE A 227 23.71 14.82 1.92
CA PHE A 227 22.39 14.50 1.39
C PHE A 227 22.00 13.03 1.59
N ASP A 228 22.84 12.24 2.27
CA ASP A 228 22.70 10.79 2.39
C ASP A 228 22.49 10.07 1.04
N ILE A 229 23.32 10.42 0.05
CA ILE A 229 23.26 9.86 -1.30
C ILE A 229 24.49 9.01 -1.56
N GLU A 230 24.30 7.80 -2.08
CA GLU A 230 25.36 6.97 -2.65
C GLU A 230 25.35 7.15 -4.18
N VAL A 231 26.51 7.40 -4.78
CA VAL A 231 26.66 7.57 -6.23
C VAL A 231 27.67 6.56 -6.74
N ILE A 232 27.23 5.75 -7.70
CA ILE A 232 28.05 4.77 -8.41
C ILE A 232 28.17 5.25 -9.86
N ILE A 233 29.38 5.49 -10.31
CA ILE A 233 29.69 5.86 -11.70
C ILE A 233 30.60 4.79 -12.27
N GLN A 234 30.21 4.19 -13.37
CA GLN A 234 31.02 3.21 -14.09
C GLN A 234 31.14 3.63 -15.54
N LYS A 235 32.35 3.53 -16.09
CA LYS A 235 32.55 3.69 -17.52
C LYS A 235 32.04 2.45 -18.24
N ILE A 236 31.15 2.63 -19.22
CA ILE A 236 30.62 1.53 -20.03
C ILE A 236 31.56 1.29 -21.22
N LEU A 237 31.91 2.35 -21.94
CA LEU A 237 32.83 2.33 -23.07
C LEU A 237 33.52 3.69 -23.27
N GLU A 238 34.47 3.75 -24.20
CA GLU A 238 34.93 5.03 -24.76
C GLU A 238 33.84 5.64 -25.66
N TRP A 239 33.77 6.97 -25.71
CA TRP A 239 32.86 7.66 -26.62
C TRP A 239 33.16 7.30 -28.08
N ASP A 240 32.12 7.20 -28.90
CA ASP A 240 32.12 6.74 -30.30
C ASP A 240 32.68 5.32 -30.53
N SER A 241 33.06 4.59 -29.49
CA SER A 241 33.48 3.20 -29.63
C SER A 241 32.29 2.27 -29.83
N PRO A 242 32.38 1.28 -30.73
CA PRO A 242 31.28 0.35 -30.95
C PRO A 242 31.24 -0.74 -29.89
N MET A 243 30.03 -1.12 -29.49
CA MET A 243 29.74 -2.33 -28.73
C MET A 243 28.79 -3.22 -29.56
N TYR A 244 29.16 -4.48 -29.75
CA TYR A 244 28.40 -5.44 -30.56
C TYR A 244 27.61 -6.40 -29.67
N GLY A 245 26.33 -6.60 -29.99
CA GLY A 245 25.45 -7.51 -29.24
C GLY A 245 24.68 -6.84 -28.10
N GLY A 246 24.07 -7.63 -27.22
CA GLY A 246 23.13 -7.13 -26.20
C GLY A 246 23.78 -6.23 -25.13
N ILE A 247 23.00 -5.27 -24.61
CA ILE A 247 23.40 -4.40 -23.50
C ILE A 247 23.34 -5.24 -22.21
N GLY A 248 24.47 -5.86 -21.84
CA GLY A 248 24.63 -6.72 -20.68
C GLY A 248 24.65 -5.96 -19.34
N VAL A 249 23.71 -5.04 -19.13
CA VAL A 249 23.59 -4.34 -17.86
C VAL A 249 22.64 -5.12 -16.96
N ASN A 250 23.17 -5.68 -15.87
CA ASN A 250 22.35 -6.28 -14.82
C ASN A 250 21.59 -5.17 -14.10
N HIS A 251 20.28 -5.10 -14.33
CA HIS A 251 19.40 -4.11 -13.71
C HIS A 251 18.82 -4.67 -12.40
N PRO A 252 18.98 -3.98 -11.26
CA PRO A 252 18.12 -4.22 -10.10
C PRO A 252 16.69 -3.86 -10.48
N SER A 253 15.73 -4.70 -10.13
CA SER A 253 14.30 -4.56 -10.46
C SER A 253 13.64 -3.28 -9.92
N ASN A 254 14.30 -2.55 -9.02
CA ASN A 254 13.71 -1.47 -8.23
C ASN A 254 14.26 -0.07 -8.57
N VAL A 255 14.85 0.11 -9.76
CA VAL A 255 15.49 1.36 -10.18
C VAL A 255 14.81 1.88 -11.43
N SER A 256 14.38 3.14 -11.42
CA SER A 256 13.98 3.80 -12.67
C SER A 256 15.22 4.20 -13.44
N PHE A 257 15.37 3.62 -14.63
CA PHE A 257 16.49 3.88 -15.53
C PHE A 257 16.06 4.72 -16.72
N ASN A 258 16.95 5.61 -17.13
CA ASN A 258 16.95 6.18 -18.47
C ASN A 258 18.21 5.70 -19.19
N LEU A 259 18.02 5.13 -20.37
CA LEU A 259 19.08 4.56 -21.19
C LEU A 259 19.08 5.29 -22.54
N LEU A 260 20.20 5.92 -22.87
CA LEU A 260 20.41 6.64 -24.12
C LEU A 260 21.57 6.01 -24.88
N TYR A 261 21.38 5.80 -26.18
CA TYR A 261 22.40 5.23 -27.06
C TYR A 261 22.15 5.61 -28.51
N GLN A 262 23.19 5.48 -29.33
CA GLN A 262 23.10 5.42 -30.79
C GLN A 262 23.19 3.95 -31.21
N MET A 263 22.29 3.51 -32.10
CA MET A 263 22.29 2.13 -32.60
C MET A 263 22.22 2.12 -34.12
N GLU A 264 23.04 1.27 -34.72
CA GLU A 264 22.99 0.92 -36.14
C GLU A 264 22.92 -0.61 -36.28
N ILE A 265 22.14 -1.10 -37.24
CA ILE A 265 22.09 -2.53 -37.55
C ILE A 265 23.04 -2.79 -38.72
N LEU A 266 24.08 -3.59 -38.48
CA LEU A 266 25.05 -3.94 -39.51
C LEU A 266 24.45 -4.87 -40.57
N SER A 267 25.13 -4.99 -41.71
CA SER A 267 24.72 -5.87 -42.82
C SER A 267 24.61 -7.35 -42.46
N ASN A 268 25.26 -7.77 -41.36
CA ASN A 268 25.18 -9.13 -40.81
C ASN A 268 24.05 -9.31 -39.77
N GLY A 269 23.19 -8.29 -39.58
CA GLY A 269 22.07 -8.30 -38.64
C GLY A 269 22.45 -8.03 -37.18
N ILE A 270 23.72 -7.80 -36.87
CA ILE A 270 24.18 -7.53 -35.49
C ILE A 270 24.00 -6.04 -35.18
N PRO A 271 23.35 -5.69 -34.05
CA PRO A 271 23.27 -4.30 -33.61
C PRO A 271 24.64 -3.82 -33.09
N GLU A 272 25.04 -2.64 -33.55
CA GLU A 272 26.17 -1.87 -33.06
C GLU A 272 25.65 -0.71 -32.20
N TYR A 273 26.04 -0.68 -30.93
CA TYR A 273 25.69 0.38 -29.99
C TYR A 273 26.89 1.32 -29.77
N LYS A 274 26.63 2.63 -29.77
CA LYS A 274 27.59 3.69 -29.46
C LYS A 274 27.02 4.64 -28.44
N ASN A 275 27.90 5.37 -27.75
CA ASN A 275 27.52 6.51 -26.92
C ASN A 275 26.50 6.17 -25.81
N LEU A 276 26.70 5.01 -25.16
CA LEU A 276 25.80 4.49 -24.12
C LEU A 276 25.87 5.34 -22.85
N ILE A 277 24.75 5.93 -22.46
CA ILE A 277 24.57 6.64 -21.19
C ILE A 277 23.43 5.95 -20.45
N LEU A 278 23.72 5.42 -19.27
CA LEU A 278 22.72 4.84 -18.39
C LEU A 278 22.66 5.66 -17.11
N ILE A 279 21.47 6.13 -16.74
CA ILE A 279 21.27 6.87 -15.50
C ILE A 279 20.10 6.23 -14.75
N GLY A 280 20.38 5.75 -13.54
CA GLY A 280 19.40 5.18 -12.63
C GLY A 280 19.34 5.96 -11.32
N ILE A 281 18.13 6.17 -10.80
CA ILE A 281 17.95 6.61 -9.41
C ILE A 281 17.27 5.46 -8.68
N GLU A 282 17.90 4.99 -7.61
CA GLU A 282 17.37 4.02 -6.66
C GLU A 282 16.93 4.78 -5.40
N SER A 283 15.64 4.80 -5.14
CA SER A 283 15.09 5.54 -4.02
C SER A 283 14.70 4.54 -2.93
N LYS A 284 15.39 4.58 -1.77
CA LYS A 284 15.00 3.93 -0.51
C LYS A 284 13.92 4.64 0.35
N PRO A 285 13.35 5.84 0.05
CA PRO A 285 12.28 6.44 0.85
C PRO A 285 10.99 5.62 0.86
N ILE A 286 10.94 4.52 0.10
CA ILE A 286 9.90 3.51 0.16
C ILE A 286 9.82 2.81 1.54
N LEU A 287 10.81 2.88 2.44
CA LEU A 287 10.81 2.00 3.62
C LEU A 287 10.27 2.57 4.95
N ASN A 288 9.92 3.86 5.09
CA ASN A 288 9.24 4.35 6.31
C ASN A 288 7.73 4.54 6.11
N PHE A 289 7.06 3.42 5.84
CA PHE A 289 5.60 3.36 5.77
C PHE A 289 4.93 3.82 7.08
N GLU A 290 5.58 3.64 8.24
CA GLU A 290 4.98 4.03 9.53
C GLU A 290 4.75 5.55 9.57
N LYS A 291 5.80 6.31 9.24
CA LYS A 291 5.72 7.78 9.14
C LYS A 291 4.72 8.22 8.07
N ARG A 292 4.66 7.53 6.92
CA ARG A 292 3.70 7.84 5.84
C ARG A 292 2.26 7.61 6.32
N ILE A 293 1.99 6.48 6.96
CA ILE A 293 0.70 6.13 7.56
C ILE A 293 0.31 7.17 8.61
N ASN A 294 1.21 7.50 9.54
CA ASN A 294 0.96 8.49 10.60
C ASN A 294 0.67 9.90 10.04
N ASN A 295 1.33 10.28 8.94
CA ASN A 295 1.03 11.52 8.22
C ASN A 295 -0.38 11.50 7.60
N GLU A 296 -0.79 10.40 7.00
CA GLU A 296 -2.14 10.25 6.44
C GLU A 296 -3.21 10.23 7.54
N ILE A 297 -2.95 9.58 8.68
CA ILE A 297 -3.80 9.67 9.88
C ILE A 297 -3.99 11.13 10.29
N THR A 298 -2.89 11.91 10.33
CA THR A 298 -2.94 13.34 10.68
C THR A 298 -3.75 14.16 9.69
N ARG A 299 -3.63 13.87 8.40
CA ARG A 299 -4.37 14.55 7.32
C ARG A 299 -5.85 14.22 7.41
N ALA A 300 -6.20 12.95 7.47
CA ALA A 300 -7.57 12.46 7.56
C ALA A 300 -8.30 13.02 8.80
N ARG A 301 -7.63 13.10 9.95
CA ARG A 301 -8.20 13.70 11.19
C ARG A 301 -8.76 15.11 10.98
N LYS A 302 -8.20 15.89 10.05
CA LYS A 302 -8.68 17.25 9.73
C LYS A 302 -9.94 17.26 8.87
N GLN A 303 -10.20 16.18 8.12
CA GLN A 303 -11.34 16.03 7.21
C GLN A 303 -12.52 15.34 7.90
N LEU A 304 -12.22 14.45 8.83
CA LEU A 304 -13.21 13.65 9.53
C LEU A 304 -14.04 14.45 10.56
N MET A 305 -15.32 14.07 10.67
CA MET A 305 -16.33 14.77 11.44
C MET A 305 -16.08 14.66 12.95
N HIS A 306 -16.31 15.74 13.69
CA HIS A 306 -16.21 15.73 15.15
C HIS A 306 -17.39 14.95 15.76
N ASP A 307 -17.14 14.14 16.80
CA ASP A 307 -18.14 13.35 17.54
C ASP A 307 -19.05 12.44 16.67
N GLN A 308 -18.52 11.96 15.56
CA GLN A 308 -19.16 10.97 14.70
C GLN A 308 -18.31 9.69 14.62
N TYR A 309 -18.88 8.65 14.02
CA TYR A 309 -18.15 7.43 13.70
C TYR A 309 -17.33 7.67 12.44
N ASN A 310 -16.01 7.51 12.52
CA ASN A 310 -15.10 7.81 11.43
C ASN A 310 -14.15 6.64 11.17
N ILE A 311 -14.03 6.22 9.91
CA ILE A 311 -13.11 5.16 9.47
C ILE A 311 -12.15 5.75 8.47
N LEU A 312 -10.86 5.44 8.64
CA LEU A 312 -9.83 5.79 7.67
C LEU A 312 -9.37 4.54 6.94
N HIS A 313 -9.47 4.53 5.63
CA HIS A 313 -8.85 3.54 4.76
C HIS A 313 -7.52 4.08 4.22
N ILE A 314 -6.46 3.28 4.31
CA ILE A 314 -5.14 3.61 3.76
C ILE A 314 -4.73 2.49 2.81
N GLN A 315 -4.45 2.81 1.55
CA GLN A 315 -3.87 1.86 0.60
C GLN A 315 -2.35 2.00 0.59
N LEU A 316 -1.64 0.88 0.73
CA LEU A 316 -0.20 0.85 0.48
C LEU A 316 0.08 0.88 -1.03
N PRO A 317 1.28 1.32 -1.45
CA PRO A 317 1.60 1.41 -2.87
C PRO A 317 1.63 0.04 -3.56
N ILE A 318 1.06 -0.02 -4.75
CA ILE A 318 0.93 -1.23 -5.60
C ILE A 318 2.30 -1.78 -6.03
N SER A 319 3.31 -0.92 -6.16
CA SER A 319 4.61 -1.22 -6.78
C SER A 319 5.57 -2.05 -5.92
N ASN A 320 5.32 -2.18 -4.62
CA ASN A 320 6.33 -2.75 -3.74
C ASN A 320 6.03 -4.21 -3.39
N ASP A 321 7.05 -5.06 -3.58
CA ASP A 321 7.18 -6.38 -2.96
C ASP A 321 7.41 -6.26 -1.44
N ILE A 322 6.65 -5.38 -0.77
CA ILE A 322 6.63 -5.35 0.69
C ILE A 322 6.01 -6.67 1.11
N ASN A 323 6.72 -7.36 1.99
CA ASN A 323 6.11 -8.38 2.82
C ASN A 323 5.12 -7.66 3.77
N PHE A 324 3.90 -7.40 3.27
CA PHE A 324 2.85 -6.65 3.94
C PHE A 324 2.63 -7.18 5.35
N GLU A 325 2.59 -8.50 5.43
CA GLU A 325 2.43 -9.27 6.65
C GLU A 325 3.47 -8.91 7.70
N LYS A 326 4.75 -9.06 7.37
CA LYS A 326 5.86 -8.72 8.27
C LYS A 326 5.85 -7.23 8.64
N TYR A 327 5.61 -6.37 7.66
CA TYR A 327 5.61 -4.93 7.88
C TYR A 327 4.53 -4.51 8.88
N ILE A 328 3.30 -4.99 8.70
CA ILE A 328 2.20 -4.71 9.62
C ILE A 328 2.51 -5.27 11.00
N ASP A 329 2.96 -6.52 11.10
CA ASP A 329 3.30 -7.13 12.39
C ASP A 329 4.37 -6.33 13.16
N ASP A 330 5.40 -5.83 12.45
CA ASP A 330 6.49 -5.04 13.05
C ASP A 330 6.05 -3.63 13.50
N ASN A 331 5.06 -3.02 12.84
CA ASN A 331 4.68 -1.61 13.03
C ASN A 331 3.30 -1.40 13.68
N TYR A 332 2.52 -2.46 13.88
CA TYR A 332 1.14 -2.40 14.39
C TYR A 332 1.02 -1.57 15.68
N ASN A 333 1.90 -1.82 16.66
CA ASN A 333 1.83 -1.16 17.97
C ASN A 333 2.12 0.35 17.86
N ASN A 334 3.10 0.76 17.05
CA ASN A 334 3.45 2.16 16.86
C ASN A 334 2.29 2.92 16.19
N ILE A 335 1.68 2.33 15.16
CA ILE A 335 0.54 2.93 14.46
C ILE A 335 -0.68 3.02 15.40
N LYS A 336 -0.95 1.96 16.18
CA LYS A 336 -2.04 1.94 17.17
C LYS A 336 -1.84 3.02 18.24
N GLU A 337 -0.65 3.11 18.82
CA GLU A 337 -0.34 4.12 19.84
C GLU A 337 -0.50 5.54 19.28
N TYR A 338 -0.03 5.76 18.04
CA TYR A 338 -0.20 7.05 17.37
C TYR A 338 -1.68 7.41 17.19
N LEU A 339 -2.49 6.45 16.72
CA LEU A 339 -3.92 6.60 16.52
C LEU A 339 -4.65 6.95 17.83
N GLU A 340 -4.33 6.25 18.92
CA GLU A 340 -4.93 6.45 20.25
C GLU A 340 -4.56 7.78 20.91
N ASN A 341 -3.30 8.21 20.74
CA ASN A 341 -2.80 9.44 21.37
C ASN A 341 -3.13 10.69 20.57
N TYR A 342 -3.12 10.61 19.23
CA TYR A 342 -3.19 11.80 18.39
C TYR A 342 -4.43 11.87 17.49
N ALA A 343 -5.19 10.80 17.30
CA ALA A 343 -6.29 10.77 16.34
C ALA A 343 -7.61 10.24 16.93
N ARG A 344 -8.02 10.77 18.08
CA ARG A 344 -9.28 10.40 18.78
C ARG A 344 -10.57 10.59 17.98
N LYS A 345 -10.57 11.33 16.86
CA LYS A 345 -11.73 11.36 15.96
C LYS A 345 -11.95 10.06 15.20
N ILE A 346 -10.88 9.29 14.97
CA ILE A 346 -10.87 8.13 14.08
C ILE A 346 -11.12 6.88 14.91
N ASN A 347 -12.11 6.08 14.52
CA ASN A 347 -12.45 4.83 15.20
C ASN A 347 -11.57 3.66 14.81
N ALA A 348 -11.19 3.59 13.54
CA ALA A 348 -10.33 2.55 13.03
C ALA A 348 -9.58 3.04 11.79
N VAL A 349 -8.39 2.49 11.62
CA VAL A 349 -7.60 2.61 10.41
C VAL A 349 -7.55 1.23 9.75
N ILE A 350 -7.97 1.15 8.49
CA ILE A 350 -7.90 -0.06 7.68
C ILE A 350 -6.77 0.13 6.68
N ILE A 351 -5.69 -0.65 6.82
CA ILE A 351 -4.56 -0.60 5.90
C ILE A 351 -4.72 -1.75 4.92
N SER A 352 -4.75 -1.45 3.63
CA SER A 352 -4.94 -2.43 2.56
C SER A 352 -3.74 -2.46 1.62
N ASN A 353 -3.41 -3.65 1.11
CA ASN A 353 -2.39 -3.86 0.10
C ASN A 353 -2.94 -4.78 -1.00
N PRO A 354 -3.05 -4.29 -2.25
CA PRO A 354 -3.41 -5.13 -3.38
C PRO A 354 -2.24 -6.06 -3.73
N MET A 355 -2.39 -7.36 -3.45
CA MET A 355 -1.42 -8.38 -3.84
C MET A 355 -1.86 -9.10 -5.11
N TYR A 356 -0.91 -9.42 -5.98
CA TYR A 356 -1.15 -10.20 -7.18
C TYR A 356 -0.48 -11.55 -7.01
N SER A 357 -1.28 -12.63 -6.99
CA SER A 357 -0.74 -13.98 -6.84
C SER A 357 -0.51 -14.61 -8.22
N TYR A 358 0.74 -14.97 -8.52
CA TYR A 358 1.08 -15.70 -9.74
C TYR A 358 0.86 -17.20 -9.50
N LYS A 359 -0.16 -17.78 -10.14
CA LYS A 359 -0.29 -19.24 -10.24
C LYS A 359 -0.06 -19.63 -11.69
N LYS A 360 0.94 -20.50 -11.94
CA LYS A 360 1.38 -20.96 -13.29
C LYS A 360 0.26 -21.48 -14.22
N SER A 361 -0.94 -21.76 -13.71
CA SER A 361 -2.04 -22.37 -14.45
C SER A 361 -3.35 -21.56 -14.46
N ASN A 362 -3.42 -20.41 -13.79
CA ASN A 362 -4.62 -19.55 -13.74
C ASN A 362 -4.26 -18.08 -13.99
N PRO A 363 -5.18 -17.27 -14.55
CA PRO A 363 -4.99 -15.83 -14.61
C PRO A 363 -4.71 -15.29 -13.19
N GLU A 364 -3.85 -14.28 -13.10
CA GLU A 364 -3.47 -13.65 -11.84
C GLU A 364 -4.72 -13.25 -11.05
N ILE A 365 -4.85 -13.79 -9.84
CA ILE A 365 -5.91 -13.36 -8.92
C ILE A 365 -5.30 -12.29 -8.05
N GLN A 366 -5.85 -11.09 -8.16
CA GLN A 366 -5.59 -10.04 -7.20
C GLN A 366 -6.33 -10.37 -5.90
N THR A 367 -5.58 -10.46 -4.81
CA THR A 367 -6.10 -10.62 -3.46
C THR A 367 -5.76 -9.35 -2.69
N ILE A 368 -6.75 -8.74 -2.07
CA ILE A 368 -6.51 -7.61 -1.17
C ILE A 368 -6.16 -8.21 0.19
N GLN A 369 -4.93 -7.98 0.66
CA GLN A 369 -4.60 -8.17 2.06
C GLN A 369 -4.95 -6.88 2.81
N SER A 370 -5.52 -7.00 4.01
CA SER A 370 -5.86 -5.83 4.82
C SER A 370 -5.75 -6.13 6.29
N VAL A 371 -5.40 -5.09 7.06
CA VAL A 371 -5.40 -5.10 8.53
C VAL A 371 -6.29 -3.99 9.06
N ILE A 372 -6.97 -4.26 10.16
CA ILE A 372 -7.77 -3.28 10.89
C ILE A 372 -7.06 -2.94 12.20
N ILE A 373 -6.76 -1.66 12.38
CA ILE A 373 -6.18 -1.10 13.60
C ILE A 373 -7.26 -0.24 14.28
N PRO A 374 -7.91 -0.74 15.35
CA PRO A 374 -8.89 0.02 16.12
C PRO A 374 -8.26 1.13 16.95
N ASN A 375 -9.07 2.15 17.20
CA ASN A 375 -8.82 3.15 18.22
C ASN A 375 -9.78 2.96 19.38
N CYS A 376 -9.31 2.41 20.49
CA CYS A 376 -10.15 2.29 21.69
C CYS A 376 -10.38 3.63 22.39
N ARG A 377 -9.56 4.65 22.10
CA ARG A 377 -9.67 6.01 22.65
C ARG A 377 -10.41 6.99 21.72
N ALA A 378 -11.17 6.48 20.75
CA ALA A 378 -11.98 7.33 19.89
C ALA A 378 -13.07 8.07 20.68
N ASN A 379 -13.38 9.32 20.32
CA ASN A 379 -14.38 10.16 20.99
C ASN A 379 -15.76 9.47 21.07
N LYS A 380 -16.11 8.68 20.05
CA LYS A 380 -17.37 7.95 19.97
C LYS A 380 -17.10 6.51 19.52
N PRO A 381 -17.11 5.49 20.39
CA PRO A 381 -16.73 4.13 20.03
C PRO A 381 -17.74 3.49 19.06
N ILE A 382 -17.26 2.97 17.92
CA ILE A 382 -18.09 2.19 16.98
C ILE A 382 -18.70 0.98 17.71
N ASP A 383 -20.00 0.72 17.49
CA ASP A 383 -20.66 -0.45 18.07
C ASP A 383 -20.22 -1.76 17.44
N PHE A 384 -20.42 -2.83 18.19
CA PHE A 384 -19.94 -4.18 17.91
C PHE A 384 -20.50 -4.84 16.65
N ASP A 385 -21.65 -4.38 16.17
CA ASP A 385 -22.36 -4.99 15.04
C ASP A 385 -21.98 -4.44 13.65
N PHE A 386 -21.13 -3.40 13.59
CA PHE A 386 -20.63 -2.89 12.32
C PHE A 386 -19.58 -3.83 11.70
N LYS A 387 -19.92 -4.47 10.56
CA LYS A 387 -18.97 -5.28 9.81
C LYS A 387 -18.09 -4.38 8.96
N MET A 388 -16.86 -4.17 9.44
CA MET A 388 -15.82 -3.55 8.62
C MET A 388 -15.51 -4.41 7.39
N PRO A 389 -15.20 -3.80 6.23
CA PRO A 389 -14.68 -4.51 5.07
C PRO A 389 -13.50 -5.39 5.46
N TYR A 390 -13.45 -6.60 4.90
CA TYR A 390 -12.35 -7.53 5.11
C TYR A 390 -12.17 -7.99 6.58
N SER A 391 -13.13 -7.66 7.47
CA SER A 391 -13.12 -8.02 8.88
C SER A 391 -13.90 -9.30 9.17
N THR A 392 -13.29 -10.21 9.92
CA THR A 392 -14.02 -11.14 10.80
C THR A 392 -13.95 -10.72 12.26
N VAL A 393 -13.38 -9.54 12.57
CA VAL A 393 -13.13 -9.08 13.93
C VAL A 393 -14.44 -8.63 14.56
N MET A 394 -14.83 -9.32 15.64
CA MET A 394 -15.82 -8.81 16.58
C MET A 394 -15.09 -8.10 17.73
N TYR A 395 -15.37 -6.82 17.89
CA TYR A 395 -15.12 -6.17 19.17
C TYR A 395 -16.21 -6.66 20.15
N LYS A 396 -15.95 -6.73 21.46
CA LYS A 396 -17.01 -6.90 22.47
C LYS A 396 -16.62 -6.14 23.73
N ASN A 397 -17.46 -5.22 24.19
CA ASN A 397 -17.34 -4.64 25.53
C ASN A 397 -17.67 -5.76 26.50
N ILE A 398 -16.63 -6.32 27.12
CA ILE A 398 -16.78 -7.25 28.24
C ILE A 398 -16.37 -6.45 29.48
N PRO A 399 -17.09 -6.60 30.62
CA PRO A 399 -16.77 -5.88 31.85
C PRO A 399 -15.29 -6.02 32.24
N ASP A 400 -14.77 -4.94 32.84
CA ASP A 400 -13.39 -4.83 33.34
C ASP A 400 -12.88 -6.15 33.94
N LEU A 401 -11.65 -6.53 33.59
CA LEU A 401 -11.00 -7.70 34.14
C LEU A 401 -10.83 -7.53 35.66
N LYS A 402 -11.67 -8.23 36.43
CA LYS A 402 -11.53 -8.30 37.89
C LYS A 402 -10.51 -9.38 38.23
N ILE A 403 -9.34 -8.97 38.69
CA ILE A 403 -8.35 -9.87 39.27
C ILE A 403 -8.90 -10.35 40.62
N GLN A 404 -9.15 -11.65 40.76
CA GLN A 404 -9.53 -12.27 42.03
C GLN A 404 -8.51 -13.36 42.39
N ASN A 405 -7.90 -13.26 43.57
CA ASN A 405 -6.93 -14.25 44.07
C ASN A 405 -5.75 -14.52 43.10
N ASN A 406 -5.16 -13.45 42.55
CA ASN A 406 -4.08 -13.51 41.55
C ASN A 406 -4.45 -14.29 40.27
N LYS A 407 -5.74 -14.44 40.00
CA LYS A 407 -6.25 -15.07 38.79
C LYS A 407 -7.28 -14.17 38.14
N THR A 408 -7.26 -14.16 36.82
CA THR A 408 -8.29 -13.53 36.01
C THR A 408 -8.80 -14.57 35.04
N LYS A 409 -10.11 -14.77 35.03
CA LYS A 409 -10.75 -15.77 34.17
C LYS A 409 -11.60 -15.07 33.12
N ILE A 410 -11.34 -15.38 31.85
CA ILE A 410 -12.07 -14.89 30.69
C ILE A 410 -12.72 -16.07 30.00
N GLU A 411 -14.05 -16.17 30.11
CA GLU A 411 -14.80 -17.18 29.36
C GLU A 411 -15.24 -16.61 28.02
N LEU A 412 -14.64 -17.09 26.92
CA LEU A 412 -15.03 -16.73 25.56
C LEU A 412 -16.17 -17.64 25.11
N LYS A 413 -17.35 -17.45 25.71
CA LYS A 413 -18.52 -18.31 25.43
C LYS A 413 -19.24 -17.97 24.11
N ASP A 414 -19.10 -16.75 23.58
CA ASP A 414 -19.94 -16.25 22.46
C ASP A 414 -19.19 -15.56 21.32
N ILE A 415 -17.84 -15.57 21.29
CA ILE A 415 -17.08 -14.67 20.40
C ILE A 415 -16.95 -15.19 18.96
N PHE A 416 -17.27 -16.45 18.69
CA PHE A 416 -17.19 -17.04 17.33
C PHE A 416 -18.49 -17.74 16.88
N TYR A 417 -19.50 -17.75 17.74
CA TYR A 417 -20.76 -18.46 17.50
C TYR A 417 -21.58 -17.89 16.34
N THR A 418 -21.35 -16.63 15.95
CA THR A 418 -22.16 -15.96 14.92
C THR A 418 -21.71 -16.24 13.49
N GLN A 419 -20.61 -16.97 13.24
CA GLN A 419 -20.11 -17.21 11.86
C GLN A 419 -19.73 -18.65 11.49
N ASN A 420 -19.90 -19.67 12.34
CA ASN A 420 -19.45 -21.07 12.04
C ASN A 420 -17.97 -21.17 11.60
N GLN A 421 -17.10 -20.27 12.06
CA GLN A 421 -15.67 -20.28 11.76
C GLN A 421 -14.87 -20.72 12.99
N SER A 422 -14.06 -21.77 12.86
CA SER A 422 -13.10 -22.18 13.88
C SER A 422 -11.96 -21.15 14.01
N TRP A 423 -11.31 -21.07 15.17
CA TRP A 423 -10.17 -20.16 15.40
C TRP A 423 -9.01 -20.35 14.40
N GLU A 424 -8.84 -21.58 13.88
CA GLU A 424 -7.91 -21.88 12.79
C GLU A 424 -8.27 -21.14 11.50
N LYS A 425 -9.57 -21.00 11.20
CA LYS A 425 -10.09 -20.33 10.00
C LYS A 425 -10.21 -18.82 10.14
N ALA A 426 -10.01 -18.25 11.34
CA ALA A 426 -9.94 -16.81 11.49
C ALA A 426 -8.81 -16.25 10.60
N PRO A 427 -9.06 -15.19 9.82
CA PRO A 427 -8.08 -14.60 8.93
C PRO A 427 -6.85 -14.15 9.72
N ALA A 428 -5.69 -14.35 9.11
CA ALA A 428 -4.43 -13.90 9.66
C ALA A 428 -4.34 -12.37 9.58
N GLY A 429 -3.58 -11.74 10.48
CA GLY A 429 -3.50 -10.27 10.56
C GLY A 429 -4.72 -9.62 11.21
N ALA A 430 -5.35 -10.31 12.17
CA ALA A 430 -6.58 -9.87 12.80
C ALA A 430 -6.47 -9.86 14.33
N ILE A 431 -7.13 -8.89 14.94
CA ILE A 431 -7.44 -8.92 16.37
C ILE A 431 -8.53 -9.98 16.56
N LEU A 432 -8.22 -11.02 17.32
CA LEU A 432 -9.20 -12.05 17.67
C LEU A 432 -10.02 -11.67 18.90
N LEU A 433 -9.43 -10.86 19.80
CA LEU A 433 -10.11 -10.32 20.97
C LEU A 433 -9.43 -9.02 21.40
N ASN A 434 -10.22 -8.03 21.79
CA ASN A 434 -9.73 -6.83 22.44
C ASN A 434 -10.67 -6.44 23.58
N LEU A 435 -10.17 -6.56 24.81
CA LEU A 435 -10.85 -6.15 26.03
C LEU A 435 -10.30 -4.80 26.46
N VAL A 436 -11.21 -3.87 26.67
CA VAL A 436 -10.90 -2.49 27.00
C VAL A 436 -11.57 -2.16 28.32
N SER A 437 -10.87 -1.43 29.19
CA SER A 437 -11.41 -0.97 30.47
C SER A 437 -12.53 0.06 30.27
N SER A 438 -13.26 0.33 31.35
CA SER A 438 -14.16 1.48 31.48
C SER A 438 -13.50 2.84 31.20
N THR A 439 -12.17 2.94 31.32
CA THR A 439 -11.36 4.12 30.98
C THR A 439 -10.80 4.11 29.56
N ALA A 440 -11.27 3.20 28.70
CA ALA A 440 -10.81 3.03 27.32
C ALA A 440 -9.34 2.57 27.18
N GLU A 441 -8.78 1.92 28.20
CA GLU A 441 -7.44 1.34 28.16
C GLU A 441 -7.51 -0.14 27.79
N THR A 442 -6.71 -0.58 26.82
CA THR A 442 -6.65 -2.01 26.47
C THR A 442 -6.13 -2.80 27.67
N GLN A 443 -6.95 -3.70 28.23
CA GLN A 443 -6.56 -4.57 29.33
C GLN A 443 -6.07 -5.94 28.85
N PHE A 444 -6.62 -6.44 27.75
CA PHE A 444 -6.23 -7.71 27.17
C PHE A 444 -6.51 -7.73 25.66
N LYS A 445 -5.56 -8.21 24.87
CA LYS A 445 -5.69 -8.31 23.41
C LYS A 445 -5.12 -9.65 22.96
N ILE A 446 -5.84 -10.30 22.04
CA ILE A 446 -5.35 -11.46 21.30
C ILE A 446 -5.21 -11.06 19.84
N TRP A 447 -4.01 -11.15 19.31
CA TRP A 447 -3.66 -10.88 17.91
C TRP A 447 -3.25 -12.18 17.22
N LYS A 448 -3.85 -12.50 16.08
CA LYS A 448 -3.34 -13.52 15.16
C LYS A 448 -2.54 -12.84 14.08
N SER A 449 -1.23 -13.03 14.13
CA SER A 449 -0.32 -12.49 13.12
C SER A 449 -0.56 -13.15 11.76
N PHE A 450 -0.04 -12.54 10.70
CA PHE A 450 -0.14 -13.10 9.36
C PHE A 450 0.60 -14.44 9.22
N ILE A 451 1.75 -14.57 9.87
CA ILE A 451 2.53 -15.82 9.95
C ILE A 451 1.90 -16.92 10.85
N GLY A 452 0.66 -16.74 11.29
CA GLY A 452 -0.10 -17.73 12.07
C GLY A 452 0.22 -17.80 13.57
N SER A 453 1.12 -16.95 14.07
CA SER A 453 1.39 -16.86 15.52
C SER A 453 0.29 -16.10 16.24
N VAL A 454 0.04 -16.45 17.51
CA VAL A 454 -0.92 -15.73 18.35
C VAL A 454 -0.18 -14.99 19.45
N THR A 455 -0.39 -13.69 19.53
CA THR A 455 0.17 -12.83 20.57
C THR A 455 -0.94 -12.42 21.53
N PHE A 456 -0.69 -12.59 22.82
CA PHE A 456 -1.51 -12.15 23.91
C PHE A 456 -0.85 -10.93 24.56
N ASP A 457 -1.45 -9.75 24.41
CA ASP A 457 -1.00 -8.55 25.10
C ASP A 457 -1.90 -8.34 26.32
N ILE A 458 -1.33 -8.27 27.51
CA ILE A 458 -2.07 -8.15 28.78
C ILE A 458 -1.53 -6.95 29.53
N VAL A 459 -2.42 -6.06 29.98
CA VAL A 459 -2.07 -4.95 30.87
C VAL A 459 -2.56 -5.29 32.27
N ILE A 460 -1.61 -5.42 33.20
CA ILE A 460 -1.86 -5.79 34.59
C ILE A 460 -1.15 -4.80 35.48
N MET A 461 -1.89 -4.12 36.37
CA MET A 461 -1.32 -3.17 37.34
C MET A 461 -0.44 -2.07 36.69
N GLY A 462 -0.80 -1.62 35.49
CA GLY A 462 -0.05 -0.61 34.73
C GLY A 462 1.18 -1.12 33.97
N ALA A 463 1.52 -2.41 34.10
CA ALA A 463 2.55 -3.07 33.30
C ALA A 463 1.93 -3.79 32.10
N ARG A 464 2.52 -3.65 30.92
CA ARG A 464 2.12 -4.41 29.72
C ARG A 464 3.04 -5.61 29.53
N VAL A 465 2.47 -6.79 29.43
CA VAL A 465 3.18 -8.03 29.11
C VAL A 465 2.64 -8.55 27.78
N SER A 466 3.54 -8.78 26.83
CA SER A 466 3.20 -9.34 25.52
C SER A 466 3.77 -10.75 25.43
N ILE A 467 2.89 -11.74 25.28
CA ILE A 467 3.23 -13.15 25.28
C ILE A 467 2.91 -13.71 23.90
N LYS A 468 3.94 -14.13 23.15
CA LYS A 468 3.78 -14.67 21.81
C LYS A 468 3.87 -16.18 21.84
N SER A 469 2.90 -16.85 21.23
CA SER A 469 2.93 -18.30 21.04
C SER A 469 2.89 -18.64 19.55
N THR A 470 3.79 -19.54 19.15
CA THR A 470 3.92 -20.03 17.77
C THR A 470 3.24 -21.37 17.56
N LYS A 471 2.74 -22.01 18.63
CA LYS A 471 2.02 -23.27 18.54
C LYS A 471 0.59 -23.03 18.08
N ASN A 472 -0.01 -23.99 17.40
CA ASN A 472 -1.43 -23.95 17.11
C ASN A 472 -2.18 -24.30 18.40
N ILE A 473 -2.58 -23.26 19.14
CA ILE A 473 -2.97 -23.38 20.55
C ILE A 473 -4.45 -23.61 20.78
N PHE A 474 -5.25 -23.41 19.74
CA PHE A 474 -6.71 -23.48 19.80
C PHE A 474 -7.15 -24.75 19.05
N PRO A 475 -7.22 -25.92 19.71
CA PRO A 475 -7.71 -27.15 19.08
C PRO A 475 -9.18 -26.97 18.67
N ASN A 476 -9.64 -27.69 17.64
CA ASN A 476 -10.92 -27.59 16.90
C ASN A 476 -12.26 -27.54 17.67
N ASN A 477 -12.28 -27.26 18.96
CA ASN A 477 -13.49 -27.14 19.78
C ASN A 477 -14.12 -25.74 19.65
N GLU A 478 -15.43 -25.69 19.81
CA GLU A 478 -16.24 -24.48 19.63
C GLU A 478 -16.27 -23.55 20.86
N LYS A 479 -15.68 -23.98 22.00
CA LYS A 479 -15.64 -23.22 23.25
C LYS A 479 -14.23 -23.15 23.82
N TYR A 480 -13.78 -21.93 24.11
CA TYR A 480 -12.48 -21.68 24.72
C TYR A 480 -12.64 -20.90 26.02
N LYS A 481 -12.07 -21.46 27.08
CA LYS A 481 -11.88 -20.80 28.37
C LYS A 481 -10.43 -20.34 28.43
N ILE A 482 -10.21 -19.03 28.58
CA ILE A 482 -8.88 -18.47 28.74
C ILE A 482 -8.73 -18.02 30.19
N ASP A 483 -7.85 -18.69 30.94
CA ASP A 483 -7.44 -18.26 32.26
C ASP A 483 -6.08 -17.57 32.17
N ILE A 484 -5.94 -16.45 32.87
CA ILE A 484 -4.68 -15.74 33.05
C ILE A 484 -4.33 -15.90 34.54
N ASN A 485 -3.31 -16.71 34.82
CA ASN A 485 -2.77 -16.83 36.16
C ASN A 485 -1.59 -15.88 36.34
N ILE A 486 -1.55 -15.17 37.46
CA ILE A 486 -0.43 -14.32 37.85
C ILE A 486 0.21 -14.97 39.08
N ILE A 487 1.45 -15.42 38.95
CA ILE A 487 2.18 -16.10 40.03
C ILE A 487 3.49 -15.34 40.26
N GLY A 488 3.49 -14.45 41.26
CA GLY A 488 4.57 -13.48 41.45
C GLY A 488 4.70 -12.57 40.22
N TYR A 489 5.88 -12.57 39.59
CA TYR A 489 6.16 -11.85 38.35
C TYR A 489 5.89 -12.68 37.08
N THR A 490 5.39 -13.91 37.21
CA THR A 490 5.11 -14.77 36.06
C THR A 490 3.64 -14.69 35.69
N ILE A 491 3.36 -14.56 34.39
CA ILE A 491 2.02 -14.66 33.82
C ILE A 491 1.93 -15.97 33.05
N GLU A 492 0.93 -16.78 33.34
CA GLU A 492 0.62 -17.99 32.59
C GLU A 492 -0.70 -17.80 31.85
N ILE A 493 -0.69 -18.09 30.55
CA ILE A 493 -1.90 -18.14 29.74
C ILE A 493 -2.32 -19.60 29.64
N ILE A 494 -3.57 -19.85 30.02
CA ILE A 494 -4.14 -21.19 30.04
C ILE A 494 -5.36 -21.17 29.13
N VAL A 495 -5.39 -22.06 28.14
CA VAL A 495 -6.53 -22.24 27.25
C VAL A 495 -7.09 -23.64 27.46
N ASN A 496 -8.35 -23.74 27.86
CA ASN A 496 -9.03 -25.01 28.17
C ASN A 496 -8.19 -25.89 29.14
N ASP A 497 -7.73 -25.28 30.22
CA ASP A 497 -6.94 -25.91 31.29
C ASP A 497 -5.53 -26.40 30.88
N ILE A 498 -5.08 -26.07 29.66
CA ILE A 498 -3.72 -26.32 29.17
C ILE A 498 -2.90 -25.03 29.26
N ILE A 499 -1.74 -25.07 29.90
CA ILE A 499 -0.78 -23.95 29.87
C ILE A 499 -0.23 -23.83 28.47
N VAL A 500 -0.51 -22.69 27.85
CA VAL A 500 -0.19 -22.36 26.47
C VAL A 500 1.19 -21.73 26.37
N GLU A 501 1.42 -20.73 27.21
CA GLU A 501 2.61 -19.90 27.17
C GLU A 501 2.82 -19.25 28.55
N LYS A 502 4.07 -18.92 28.86
CA LYS A 502 4.44 -18.19 30.09
C LYS A 502 5.21 -16.94 29.73
N GLY A 503 4.91 -15.84 30.39
CA GLY A 503 5.64 -14.57 30.30
C GLY A 503 6.12 -14.11 31.68
N GLN A 504 7.04 -13.16 31.70
CA GLN A 504 7.45 -12.46 32.92
C GLN A 504 7.08 -10.97 32.81
N ILE A 505 6.65 -10.41 33.93
CA ILE A 505 6.49 -8.96 34.13
C ILE A 505 7.92 -8.41 34.31
N ASP A 506 8.42 -7.72 33.29
CA ASP A 506 9.71 -7.04 33.38
C ASP A 506 9.50 -5.69 34.09
N ASP A 507 10.16 -5.51 35.23
CA ASP A 507 10.09 -4.28 36.04
C ASP A 507 10.54 -3.03 35.25
N ASN A 508 11.27 -3.21 34.14
CA ASN A 508 11.75 -2.12 33.28
C ASN A 508 10.67 -1.48 32.39
N HIS A 509 9.45 -2.05 32.32
CA HIS A 509 8.34 -1.53 31.50
C HIS A 509 7.13 -1.04 32.31
N ILE A 510 7.28 -0.84 33.62
CA ILE A 510 6.32 -0.07 34.40
C ILE A 510 6.49 1.41 34.01
N HIS A 511 5.79 1.84 32.95
CA HIS A 511 5.55 3.26 32.73
C HIS A 511 4.74 3.77 33.93
N ARG A 512 5.43 4.30 34.94
CA ARG A 512 4.81 5.13 35.96
C ARG A 512 4.28 6.38 35.27
N SER A 513 3.06 6.31 34.74
CA SER A 513 2.30 7.50 34.39
C SER A 513 2.19 8.33 35.66
N LYS A 514 2.95 9.42 35.74
CA LYS A 514 2.73 10.43 36.78
C LYS A 514 1.31 10.96 36.57
N LEU A 515 0.50 10.83 37.62
CA LEU A 515 -0.84 11.40 37.77
C LEU A 515 -0.87 12.89 37.43
#